data_AF-X1SAS7-F1
#
_entry.id   AF-X1SAS7-F1
#
_cell.length_a   1.000
_cell.length_b   1.000
_cell.length_c   1.000
_cell.angle_alpha   90.00
_cell.angle_beta   90.00
_cell.angle_gamma   90.00
#
_symmetry.space_group_name_H-M   'P 1'
#
loop_
_entity.id
_entity.type
_entity.pdbx_description
1 polymer ?
#
loop_
_entity_poly.entity_id
_entity_poly.type
_entity_poly.pdbx_seq_one_letter_code
_entity_poly.pdbx_strand_id
1 'polypeptide(L)'
;MPAKDALKKVFPVILLTVVVAISVTLLTFTDRLTRDKIEYQKEQKIQSMLFEIFPNMSRYDFEDDIYTIYSNGDKVGYAFLAVGKGYGGDIDILVGLEDETT
;
A
#
# COMPACT_ATOMS: atom_id res chain seq x y z
N MET A 1 21.78 -20.66 48.69
CA MET A 1 22.02 -21.18 47.32
C MET A 1 21.19 -20.35 46.32
N PRO A 2 21.51 -19.05 46.13
CA PRO A 2 20.58 -18.05 45.55
C PRO A 2 20.47 -18.08 44.01
N ALA A 3 21.40 -18.73 43.31
CA ALA A 3 21.47 -18.71 41.85
C ALA A 3 20.34 -19.50 41.16
N LYS A 4 19.82 -20.55 41.80
CA LYS A 4 18.80 -21.44 41.20
C LYS A 4 17.41 -20.80 41.16
N ASP A 5 17.06 -19.99 42.17
CA ASP A 5 15.77 -19.29 42.23
C ASP A 5 15.71 -18.11 41.25
N ALA A 6 16.83 -17.40 41.04
CA ALA A 6 16.95 -16.36 40.03
C ALA A 6 16.76 -16.92 38.60
N LEU A 7 17.39 -18.06 38.29
CA LEU A 7 17.24 -18.75 36.99
C LEU A 7 15.79 -19.14 36.69
N LYS A 8 15.05 -19.64 37.70
CA LYS A 8 13.65 -20.04 37.55
C LYS A 8 12.71 -18.85 37.27
N LYS A 9 13.06 -17.67 37.77
CA LYS A 9 12.30 -16.42 37.58
C LYS A 9 12.63 -15.73 36.24
N VAL A 10 13.86 -15.89 35.75
CA VAL A 10 14.33 -15.29 34.48
C VAL A 10 13.99 -16.17 33.26
N PHE A 11 13.84 -17.48 33.44
CA PHE A 11 13.44 -18.42 32.38
C PHE A 11 12.19 -18.00 31.57
N PRO A 12 11.05 -17.63 32.19
CA PRO A 12 9.86 -17.21 31.42
C PRO A 12 10.08 -15.90 30.65
N VAL A 13 10.94 -14.99 31.16
CA VAL A 13 11.27 -13.73 30.47
C VAL A 13 12.11 -14.02 29.23
N ILE A 14 13.10 -14.90 29.33
CA ILE A 14 13.92 -15.31 28.18
C ILE A 14 13.05 -16.00 27.12
N LEU A 15 12.16 -16.91 27.55
CA LEU A 15 11.24 -17.60 26.64
C LEU A 15 10.35 -16.61 25.89
N LEU A 16 9.75 -15.65 26.59
CA LEU A 16 8.92 -14.60 25.97
C LEU A 16 9.72 -13.77 24.98
N THR A 17 10.92 -13.31 25.35
CA THR A 17 11.78 -12.52 24.46
C THR A 17 12.14 -13.29 23.20
N VAL A 18 12.46 -14.58 23.31
CA VAL A 18 12.77 -15.43 22.16
C VAL A 18 11.55 -15.60 21.26
N VAL A 19 10.37 -15.87 21.82
CA VAL A 19 9.14 -16.03 21.03
C VAL A 19 8.78 -14.72 20.32
N VAL A 20 8.83 -13.59 21.02
CA VAL A 20 8.59 -12.27 20.42
C VAL A 20 9.61 -11.95 19.33
N ALA A 21 10.89 -12.23 19.56
CA ALA A 21 11.94 -12.00 18.57
C ALA A 21 11.70 -12.84 17.31
N ILE A 22 11.30 -14.10 17.45
CA ILE A 22 10.96 -14.97 16.32
C ILE A 22 9.72 -14.43 15.57
N SER A 23 8.67 -14.06 16.28
CA SER A 23 7.45 -13.51 15.67
C SER A 23 7.69 -12.22 14.90
N VAL A 24 8.44 -11.27 15.47
CA VAL A 24 8.79 -10.01 14.79
C VAL A 24 9.67 -10.27 13.57
N THR A 25 10.60 -11.21 13.67
CA THR A 25 11.48 -11.58 12.54
C THR A 25 10.68 -12.18 11.39
N LEU A 26 9.77 -13.12 11.67
CA LEU A 26 8.88 -13.67 10.64
C LEU A 26 7.99 -12.59 10.03
N LEU A 27 7.36 -11.75 10.86
CA LEU A 27 6.47 -10.71 10.38
C LEU A 27 7.21 -9.71 9.47
N THR A 28 8.39 -9.26 9.87
CA THR A 28 9.22 -8.34 9.08
C THR A 28 9.68 -8.97 7.77
N PHE A 29 10.02 -10.26 7.79
CA PHE A 29 10.44 -10.98 6.59
C PHE A 29 9.27 -11.15 5.60
N THR A 30 8.09 -11.54 6.09
CA THR A 30 6.88 -11.62 5.28
C THR A 30 6.49 -10.26 4.72
N ASP A 31 6.52 -9.21 5.55
CA ASP A 31 6.20 -7.84 5.11
C ASP A 31 7.16 -7.38 4.01
N ARG A 32 8.47 -7.58 4.18
CA ARG A 32 9.47 -7.22 3.16
C ARG A 32 9.30 -7.97 1.85
N LEU A 33 9.05 -9.27 1.88
CA LEU A 33 8.80 -10.05 0.67
C LEU A 33 7.48 -9.67 -0.02
N THR A 34 6.47 -9.26 0.74
CA THR A 34 5.15 -8.97 0.20
C THR A 34 5.04 -7.53 -0.30
N ARG A 35 5.82 -6.59 0.25
CA ARG A 35 5.76 -5.17 -0.08
C ARG A 35 6.04 -4.88 -1.55
N ASP A 36 7.09 -5.49 -2.12
CA ASP A 36 7.43 -5.32 -3.54
C ASP A 36 6.32 -5.81 -4.46
N LYS A 37 5.63 -6.89 -4.07
CA LYS A 37 4.49 -7.43 -4.81
C LYS A 37 3.26 -6.51 -4.73
N ILE A 38 3.05 -5.87 -3.58
CA ILE A 38 1.92 -4.97 -3.33
C ILE A 38 2.05 -3.70 -4.15
N GLU A 39 3.23 -3.08 -4.21
CA GLU A 39 3.44 -1.85 -5.00
C GLU A 39 3.19 -2.11 -6.48
N TYR A 40 3.77 -3.18 -7.02
CA TYR A 40 3.57 -3.56 -8.42
C TYR A 40 2.09 -3.84 -8.74
N GLN A 41 1.38 -4.53 -7.84
CA GLN A 41 -0.05 -4.78 -8.01
C GLN A 41 -0.89 -3.49 -7.90
N LYS A 42 -0.49 -2.55 -7.04
CA LYS A 42 -1.16 -1.27 -6.88
C LYS A 42 -1.04 -0.43 -8.15
N GLU A 43 0.16 -0.34 -8.73
CA GLU A 43 0.39 0.34 -10.00
C GLU A 43 -0.40 -0.28 -11.15
N GLN A 44 -0.36 -1.61 -11.29
CA GLN A 44 -1.14 -2.31 -12.32
C GLN A 44 -2.64 -2.08 -12.15
N LYS A 45 -3.14 -2.08 -10.92
CA LYS A 45 -4.55 -1.84 -10.65
C LYS A 45 -4.96 -0.41 -11.01
N ILE A 46 -4.13 0.58 -10.68
CA ILE A 46 -4.35 1.97 -11.06
C ILE A 46 -4.34 2.12 -12.59
N GLN A 47 -3.34 1.55 -13.28
CA GLN A 47 -3.28 1.58 -14.74
C GLN A 47 -4.51 0.92 -15.38
N SER A 48 -4.95 -0.23 -14.86
CA SER A 48 -6.16 -0.91 -15.35
C SER A 48 -7.40 -0.05 -15.16
N MET A 49 -7.56 0.60 -14.00
CA MET A 49 -8.71 1.48 -13.74
C MET A 49 -8.65 2.75 -14.62
N LEU A 50 -7.47 3.33 -14.83
CA LEU A 50 -7.28 4.47 -15.74
C LEU A 50 -7.64 4.11 -17.18
N PHE A 51 -7.24 2.93 -17.64
CA PHE A 51 -7.60 2.45 -18.99
C PHE A 51 -9.09 2.17 -19.13
N GLU A 52 -9.76 1.70 -18.06
CA GLU A 52 -11.20 1.49 -18.04
C GLU A 52 -11.98 2.82 -18.11
N ILE A 53 -11.50 3.87 -17.43
CA ILE A 53 -12.09 5.21 -17.47
C ILE A 53 -11.78 5.92 -18.80
N PHE A 54 -10.53 5.81 -19.28
CA PHE A 54 -10.03 6.47 -20.49
C PHE A 54 -9.50 5.45 -21.51
N PRO A 55 -10.37 4.80 -22.30
CA PRO A 55 -9.98 3.72 -23.22
C PRO A 55 -9.05 4.17 -24.36
N ASN A 56 -8.99 5.48 -24.66
CA ASN A 56 -8.14 6.06 -25.71
C ASN A 56 -6.82 6.64 -25.17
N MET A 57 -6.49 6.37 -23.91
CA MET A 57 -5.28 6.87 -23.26
C MET A 57 -4.01 6.31 -23.92
N SER A 58 -3.10 7.19 -24.29
CA SER A 58 -1.78 6.85 -24.85
C SER A 58 -0.67 7.00 -23.81
N ARG A 59 -0.79 8.00 -22.93
CA ARG A 59 0.17 8.29 -21.86
C ARG A 59 -0.56 8.91 -20.67
N TYR A 60 0.00 8.73 -19.48
CA TYR A 60 -0.35 9.51 -18.31
C TYR A 60 0.92 10.07 -17.68
N ASP A 61 0.80 11.26 -17.10
CA ASP A 61 1.81 11.85 -16.23
C ASP A 61 1.20 11.95 -14.82
N PHE A 62 2.00 11.71 -13.78
CA PHE A 62 1.55 11.76 -12.38
C PHE A 62 2.32 12.86 -11.66
N GLU A 63 1.64 13.95 -11.33
CA GLU A 63 2.19 15.11 -10.64
C GLU A 63 1.19 15.61 -9.59
N ASP A 64 1.68 16.02 -8.41
CA ASP A 64 0.86 16.57 -7.31
C ASP A 64 -0.36 15.70 -6.92
N ASP A 65 -0.17 14.38 -6.85
CA ASP A 65 -1.22 13.37 -6.58
C ASP A 65 -2.35 13.30 -7.62
N ILE A 66 -2.15 13.91 -8.80
CA ILE A 66 -3.09 13.91 -9.92
C ILE A 66 -2.44 13.20 -11.12
N TYR A 67 -3.19 12.24 -11.67
CA TYR A 67 -2.90 11.63 -12.96
C TYR A 67 -3.46 12.53 -14.07
N THR A 68 -2.61 13.07 -14.91
CA THR A 68 -3.02 13.79 -16.13
C THR A 68 -2.97 12.81 -17.30
N ILE A 69 -4.10 12.65 -18.01
CA ILE A 69 -4.27 11.65 -19.06
C ILE A 69 -4.14 12.31 -20.44
N TYR A 70 -3.35 11.71 -21.31
CA TYR A 70 -3.12 12.17 -22.68
C TYR A 70 -3.54 11.11 -23.70
N SER A 71 -4.14 11.55 -24.80
CA SER A 71 -4.45 10.75 -25.99
C SER A 71 -3.85 11.42 -27.22
N ASN A 72 -3.00 10.72 -27.96
CA ASN A 72 -2.36 11.23 -29.19
C ASN A 72 -1.64 12.59 -29.05
N GLY A 73 -1.21 12.95 -27.83
CA GLY A 73 -0.54 14.22 -27.53
C GLY A 73 -1.44 15.31 -26.93
N ASP A 74 -2.76 15.13 -26.98
CA ASP A 74 -3.73 16.04 -26.38
C ASP A 74 -4.11 15.56 -24.98
N LYS A 75 -4.30 16.51 -24.05
CA LYS A 75 -4.79 16.23 -22.70
C LYS A 75 -6.29 15.94 -22.78
N VAL A 76 -6.71 14.77 -22.31
CA VAL A 76 -8.10 14.28 -22.40
C VAL A 76 -8.81 14.16 -21.05
N GLY A 77 -8.07 14.32 -19.95
CA GLY A 77 -8.68 14.31 -18.63
C GLY A 77 -7.67 14.25 -17.49
N TYR A 78 -8.22 14.18 -16.29
CA TYR A 78 -7.51 14.08 -15.03
C TYR A 78 -8.07 12.92 -14.22
N ALA A 79 -7.28 12.33 -13.35
CA ALA A 79 -7.76 11.41 -12.35
C ALA A 79 -6.99 11.59 -11.05
N PHE A 80 -7.63 11.32 -9.93
CA PHE A 80 -6.98 11.38 -8.62
C PHE A 80 -7.53 10.28 -7.73
N LEU A 81 -6.72 9.89 -6.74
CA LEU A 81 -7.12 8.89 -5.76
C LEU A 81 -7.72 9.57 -4.54
N ALA A 82 -9.04 9.43 -4.36
CA ALA A 82 -9.74 9.88 -3.17
C ALA A 82 -9.75 8.76 -2.12
N VAL A 83 -9.35 9.07 -0.89
CA VAL A 83 -9.40 8.13 0.24
C VAL A 83 -10.53 8.55 1.18
N GLY A 84 -11.56 7.70 1.28
CA GLY A 84 -12.69 7.90 2.19
C GLY A 84 -12.70 6.87 3.32
N LYS A 85 -13.28 7.20 4.48
CA LYS A 85 -13.47 6.23 5.56
C LYS A 85 -14.79 5.47 5.41
N GLY A 86 -14.72 4.15 5.34
CA GLY A 86 -15.87 3.25 5.33
C GLY A 86 -16.01 2.42 6.61
N TYR A 87 -17.07 1.60 6.68
CA TYR A 87 -17.33 0.71 7.82
C TYR A 87 -16.23 -0.35 8.04
N GLY A 88 -15.51 -0.73 7.00
CA GLY A 88 -14.45 -1.73 7.03
C GLY A 88 -13.03 -1.18 7.06
N GLY A 89 -12.86 0.15 7.13
CA GLY A 89 -11.58 0.83 6.97
C GLY A 89 -11.58 1.82 5.81
N ASP A 90 -10.39 2.21 5.38
CA ASP A 90 -10.22 3.17 4.29
C ASP A 90 -10.63 2.57 2.94
N ILE A 91 -11.29 3.40 2.11
CA ILE A 91 -11.75 3.08 0.77
C ILE A 91 -11.01 4.00 -0.20
N ASP A 92 -10.16 3.41 -1.02
CA ASP A 92 -9.49 4.09 -2.12
C ASP A 92 -10.42 4.10 -3.35
N ILE A 93 -10.74 5.30 -3.84
CA ILE A 93 -11.61 5.53 -5.01
C ILE A 93 -10.80 6.29 -6.05
N LEU A 94 -10.64 5.73 -7.25
CA LEU A 94 -10.07 6.46 -8.38
C LEU A 94 -11.20 7.25 -9.06
N VAL A 95 -11.07 8.57 -9.08
CA VAL A 95 -12.04 9.47 -9.72
C VAL A 95 -11.41 10.02 -10.99
N GLY A 96 -12.10 9.90 -12.12
CA GLY A 96 -11.70 10.51 -13.40
C GLY A 96 -12.59 11.70 -13.75
N LEU A 97 -11.98 12.75 -14.26
CA LEU A 97 -12.61 14.00 -14.68
C LEU A 97 -12.20 14.31 -16.13
N GLU A 98 -13.13 14.81 -16.94
CA GLU A 98 -12.86 15.22 -18.33
C GLU A 98 -12.19 16.61 -18.38
N ASP A 99 -12.48 17.48 -17.40
CA ASP A 99 -11.89 18.80 -17.20
C ASP A 99 -11.41 18.95 -15.75
N GLU A 100 -10.34 19.72 -15.52
CA GLU A 100 -9.78 20.00 -14.18
C GLU A 100 -10.78 20.74 -13.28
N THR A 101 -11.74 21.44 -13.89
CA THR A 101 -12.62 22.41 -13.22
C THR A 101 -14.07 21.94 -13.04
N THR A 102 -14.41 20.72 -13.46
CA THR A 102 -15.77 20.14 -13.37
C THR A 102 -15.93 19.25 -12.15
#